data_AF-A0A660XMC7-F1
#
_entry.id   AF-A0A660XMC7-F1
#
_cell.length_a   1.000
_cell.length_b   1.000
_cell.length_c   1.000
_cell.angle_alpha   90.00
_cell.angle_beta   90.00
_cell.angle_gamma   90.00
#
_symmetry.space_group_name_H-M   'P 1'
#
loop_
_entity.id
_entity.type
_entity.pdbx_description
1 polymer ?
#
loop_
_entity_poly.entity_id
_entity_poly.type
_entity_poly.pdbx_seq_one_letter_code
_entity_poly.pdbx_strand_id
1 'polypeptide(L)'
;MQLNQSQVQKLTQELRLTPQQILQSTILQLTTLALEARVNQELEQNPVLEEEDTDTQDNQEIVETESDADDGQEIDWEDILPQNDDYKPKQEFDYSKETIKRVQPSPRGLVDYLLDQMKLLNLNDIEEKIALEIIWNIDDKGYLTLPIENIAYALNVTEAKAKSVLKQIQQFNPPGISARDLRECLLIQLEQMSNVDDAIEIIKNHFNDFANRRFQKIMKKLGWEKERIQAVHDVILKLNPKPGASLVNTDSGYVVPDLIVEKVGDNFIIEVNDTRVPDLRINSGYIQMMEKGSPITAETRTYLKKKIDMAKWFIQSVYQRRITMIRVMKAIINRQKDFFDGNEKALKPMILKDIAEDVNMDISTISRVTNGKYVQLNSGIYELKYFFNEGMKDNNGEEVSTRIIKDKLKQIIA
;
A
#
# COMPACT_ATOMS: atom_id res chain seq x y z
N MET A 1 -23.92 -12.44 -67.54
CA MET A 1 -23.66 -11.60 -66.34
C MET A 1 -22.33 -12.06 -65.76
N GLN A 2 -21.25 -11.30 -65.99
CA GLN A 2 -19.94 -11.55 -65.37
C GLN A 2 -19.94 -10.94 -63.96
N LEU A 3 -19.69 -11.76 -62.94
CA LEU A 3 -19.44 -11.30 -61.58
C LEU A 3 -18.04 -10.67 -61.54
N ASN A 4 -17.98 -9.35 -61.38
CA ASN A 4 -16.74 -8.66 -61.00
C ASN A 4 -16.55 -8.79 -59.48
N GLN A 5 -15.62 -9.65 -59.06
CA GLN A 5 -15.15 -9.72 -57.70
C GLN A 5 -13.95 -8.77 -57.54
N SER A 6 -14.18 -7.56 -57.02
CA SER A 6 -13.09 -6.64 -56.68
C SER A 6 -12.51 -7.03 -55.31
N GLN A 7 -11.30 -7.56 -55.30
CA GLN A 7 -10.57 -7.89 -54.08
C GLN A 7 -9.94 -6.58 -53.53
N VAL A 8 -10.49 -6.06 -52.43
CA VAL A 8 -9.92 -4.89 -51.75
C VAL A 8 -8.92 -5.37 -50.71
N GLN A 9 -7.61 -5.20 -50.98
CA GLN A 9 -6.57 -5.40 -49.98
C GLN A 9 -6.59 -4.21 -49.00
N LYS A 10 -7.01 -4.47 -47.75
CA LYS A 10 -6.82 -3.52 -46.64
C LYS A 10 -5.41 -3.71 -46.07
N LEU A 11 -4.56 -2.72 -46.28
CA LEU A 11 -3.26 -2.63 -45.61
C LEU A 11 -3.49 -2.10 -44.19
N THR A 12 -3.53 -2.98 -43.19
CA THR A 12 -3.51 -2.59 -41.77
C THR A 12 -2.06 -2.58 -41.29
N GLN A 13 -1.49 -1.39 -41.11
CA GLN A 13 -0.23 -1.22 -40.38
C GLN A 13 -0.51 -1.43 -38.89
N GLU A 14 -0.19 -2.62 -38.37
CA GLU A 14 -0.08 -2.82 -36.92
C GLU A 14 1.30 -2.34 -36.47
N LEU A 15 1.34 -1.21 -35.74
CA LEU A 15 2.54 -0.76 -35.04
C LEU A 15 2.84 -1.76 -33.92
N ARG A 16 3.65 -2.78 -34.21
CA ARG A 16 4.20 -3.66 -33.16
C ARG A 16 5.25 -2.87 -32.38
N LEU A 17 4.98 -2.65 -31.10
CA LEU A 17 5.92 -2.02 -30.17
C LEU A 17 7.24 -2.82 -30.17
N THR A 18 8.37 -2.11 -30.18
CA THR A 18 9.67 -2.79 -30.07
C THR A 18 9.82 -3.38 -28.66
N PRO A 19 10.60 -4.46 -28.48
CA PRO A 19 10.88 -5.02 -27.15
C PRO A 19 11.40 -3.98 -26.14
N GLN A 20 12.14 -2.98 -26.61
CA GLN A 20 12.63 -1.85 -25.82
C GLN A 20 11.50 -0.94 -25.33
N GLN A 21 10.53 -0.59 -26.20
CA GLN A 21 9.37 0.19 -25.81
C GLN A 21 8.49 -0.55 -24.79
N ILE A 22 8.37 -1.87 -24.93
CA ILE A 22 7.67 -2.72 -23.96
C ILE A 22 8.40 -2.67 -22.62
N LEU A 23 9.73 -2.83 -22.60
CA LEU A 23 10.55 -2.78 -21.39
C LEU A 23 10.41 -1.43 -20.67
N GLN A 24 10.49 -0.32 -21.40
CA GLN A 24 10.32 1.01 -20.81
C GLN A 24 8.91 1.17 -20.22
N SER A 25 7.89 0.72 -20.95
CA SER A 25 6.49 0.82 -20.53
C SER A 25 6.18 -0.05 -19.30
N THR A 26 6.78 -1.24 -19.20
CA THR A 26 6.64 -2.11 -18.02
C THR A 26 7.38 -1.51 -16.84
N ILE A 27 8.62 -1.04 -17.01
CA ILE A 27 9.41 -0.41 -15.94
C ILE A 27 8.68 0.81 -15.39
N LEU A 28 8.03 1.66 -16.21
CA LEU A 28 7.25 2.81 -15.73
C LEU A 28 6.06 2.43 -14.83
N GLN A 29 5.45 1.25 -15.06
CA GLN A 29 4.27 0.81 -14.30
C GLN A 29 4.62 0.28 -12.91
N LEU A 30 5.81 -0.30 -12.70
CA LEU A 30 6.17 -0.97 -11.44
C LEU A 30 6.08 -0.03 -10.23
N THR A 31 5.77 -0.53 -9.04
CA THR A 31 5.98 0.22 -7.79
C THR A 31 7.46 0.18 -7.40
N THR A 32 7.91 1.01 -6.45
CA THR A 32 9.29 0.96 -5.93
C THR A 32 9.73 -0.46 -5.52
N LEU A 33 8.91 -1.17 -4.74
CA LEU A 33 9.20 -2.55 -4.32
C LEU A 33 9.28 -3.53 -5.51
N ALA A 34 8.39 -3.37 -6.50
CA ALA A 34 8.42 -4.21 -7.69
C ALA A 34 9.61 -3.89 -8.61
N LEU A 35 10.06 -2.62 -8.62
CA LEU A 35 11.26 -2.20 -9.32
C LEU A 35 12.51 -2.79 -8.68
N GLU A 36 12.63 -2.73 -7.35
CA GLU A 36 13.71 -3.37 -6.58
C GLU A 36 13.82 -4.88 -6.92
N ALA A 37 12.71 -5.61 -6.82
CA ALA A 37 12.68 -7.03 -7.18
C ALA A 37 13.09 -7.28 -8.64
N ARG A 38 12.70 -6.39 -9.56
CA ARG A 38 13.06 -6.50 -10.97
C ARG A 38 14.53 -6.18 -11.23
N VAL A 39 15.09 -5.20 -10.54
CA VAL A 39 16.51 -4.83 -10.61
C VAL A 39 17.38 -5.98 -10.10
N ASN A 40 17.04 -6.54 -8.94
CA ASN A 40 17.75 -7.71 -8.39
C ASN A 40 17.72 -8.90 -9.35
N GLN A 41 16.57 -9.16 -9.97
CA GLN A 41 16.46 -10.22 -10.99
C GLN A 41 17.35 -9.96 -12.21
N GLU A 42 17.47 -8.70 -12.67
CA GLU A 42 18.34 -8.36 -13.79
C GLU A 42 19.83 -8.45 -13.42
N LEU A 43 20.20 -8.08 -12.19
CA LEU A 43 21.56 -8.27 -11.66
C LEU A 43 21.94 -9.76 -11.62
N GLU A 44 21.02 -10.65 -11.21
CA GLU A 44 21.26 -12.10 -11.23
C GLU A 44 21.41 -12.68 -12.65
N GLN A 45 20.70 -12.12 -13.64
CA GLN A 45 20.65 -12.65 -15.01
C GLN A 45 21.68 -12.04 -15.96
N ASN A 46 22.21 -10.87 -15.64
CA ASN A 46 23.12 -10.13 -16.49
C ASN A 46 24.50 -9.97 -15.80
N PRO A 47 25.50 -10.78 -16.17
CA PRO A 47 26.82 -10.73 -15.53
C PRO A 47 27.59 -9.42 -15.80
N VAL A 48 27.09 -8.59 -16.72
CA VAL A 48 27.68 -7.31 -17.10
C VAL A 48 27.20 -6.17 -16.20
N LEU A 49 26.08 -6.35 -15.50
CA LEU A 49 25.48 -5.34 -14.64
C LEU A 49 26.04 -5.50 -13.23
N GLU A 50 26.49 -4.39 -12.65
CA GLU A 50 27.00 -4.33 -11.27
C GLU A 50 26.29 -3.25 -10.48
N GLU A 51 26.19 -3.47 -9.17
CA GLU A 51 25.80 -2.44 -8.21
C GLU A 51 26.99 -1.50 -7.99
N GLU A 52 26.72 -0.20 -8.01
CA GLU A 52 27.72 0.80 -7.67
C GLU A 52 27.86 0.87 -6.13
N ASP A 53 28.93 0.29 -5.60
CA ASP A 53 29.31 0.50 -4.20
C ASP A 53 29.73 1.98 -4.04
N THR A 54 28.89 2.74 -3.31
CA THR A 54 29.11 4.17 -3.01
C THR A 54 30.38 4.46 -2.18
N ASP A 55 31.12 3.43 -1.78
CA ASP A 55 32.38 3.52 -1.04
C ASP A 55 33.61 3.81 -1.91
N THR A 56 33.51 3.81 -3.25
CA THR A 56 34.65 4.13 -4.13
C THR A 56 34.55 5.52 -4.75
N GLN A 57 34.93 6.53 -3.97
CA GLN A 57 35.45 7.79 -4.54
C GLN A 57 36.83 7.51 -5.16
N ASP A 58 36.85 6.95 -6.38
CA ASP A 58 38.05 7.00 -7.21
C ASP A 58 37.78 7.87 -8.44
N ASN A 59 38.41 9.05 -8.38
CA ASN A 59 38.57 10.01 -9.44
C ASN A 59 39.35 9.34 -10.59
N GLN A 60 38.68 8.90 -11.66
CA GLN A 60 39.35 8.35 -12.83
C GLN A 60 39.27 9.30 -14.02
N GLU A 61 40.44 9.81 -14.38
CA GLU A 61 40.72 10.55 -15.61
C GLU A 61 40.24 9.77 -16.84
N ILE A 62 39.55 10.47 -17.73
CA ILE A 62 39.07 9.95 -19.01
C ILE A 62 40.30 9.83 -19.94
N VAL A 63 40.64 8.60 -20.33
CA VAL A 63 41.67 8.34 -21.33
C VAL A 63 41.08 8.55 -22.72
N GLU A 64 41.50 9.64 -23.38
CA GLU A 64 41.25 9.88 -24.81
C GLU A 64 41.86 8.75 -25.64
N THR A 65 41.03 8.08 -26.45
CA THR A 65 41.53 7.21 -27.53
C THR A 65 40.82 7.60 -28.82
N GLU A 66 41.52 8.35 -29.67
CA GLU A 66 41.12 8.59 -31.07
C GLU A 66 41.14 7.25 -31.84
N SER A 67 40.04 6.91 -32.52
CA SER A 67 40.10 5.94 -33.61
C SER A 67 39.10 6.28 -34.71
N ASP A 68 39.65 6.60 -35.88
CA ASP A 68 38.95 6.84 -37.15
C ASP A 68 38.16 5.62 -37.68
N ALA A 69 37.10 5.96 -38.43
CA ALA A 69 36.40 5.26 -39.52
C ALA A 69 35.01 4.62 -39.25
N ASP A 70 33.98 5.44 -39.54
CA ASP A 70 32.91 5.27 -40.57
C ASP A 70 32.01 4.03 -40.55
N ASP A 71 30.78 4.18 -39.99
CA ASP A 71 29.49 4.22 -40.73
C ASP A 71 28.30 4.14 -39.73
N GLY A 72 27.40 5.13 -39.79
CA GLY A 72 26.03 5.06 -39.24
C GLY A 72 25.78 5.56 -37.80
N GLN A 73 25.60 6.88 -37.64
CA GLN A 73 25.16 7.60 -36.43
C GLN A 73 26.09 7.49 -35.22
N GLU A 74 27.15 8.31 -35.26
CA GLU A 74 27.93 8.70 -34.08
C GLU A 74 27.01 9.33 -33.04
N ILE A 75 26.89 8.65 -31.91
CA ILE A 75 26.34 9.22 -30.69
C ILE A 75 27.54 9.83 -29.98
N ASP A 76 27.58 11.16 -29.97
CA ASP A 76 28.58 11.94 -29.24
C ASP A 76 28.39 11.70 -27.74
N TRP A 77 29.36 11.02 -27.12
CA TRP A 77 29.33 10.67 -25.70
C TRP A 77 29.69 11.86 -24.80
N GLU A 78 30.14 12.97 -25.38
CA GLU A 78 30.44 14.21 -24.67
C GLU A 78 29.17 14.99 -24.30
N ASP A 79 28.05 14.76 -25.02
CA ASP A 79 26.73 15.38 -24.79
C ASP A 79 25.82 14.57 -23.82
N ILE A 80 26.26 13.36 -23.42
CA ILE A 80 25.47 12.39 -22.63
C ILE A 80 25.93 12.29 -21.18
N LEU A 81 27.18 12.66 -20.88
CA LEU A 81 27.67 12.83 -19.52
C LEU A 81 27.30 14.23 -19.04
N PRO A 82 26.64 14.40 -17.88
CA PRO A 82 26.35 15.72 -17.36
C PRO A 82 27.64 16.43 -16.95
N GLN A 83 28.20 17.27 -17.84
CA GLN A 83 29.18 18.30 -17.48
C GLN A 83 28.53 19.48 -16.75
N ASN A 84 27.73 19.20 -15.73
CA ASN A 84 27.26 20.24 -14.81
C ASN A 84 27.72 19.91 -13.40
N ASP A 85 28.55 20.79 -12.87
CA ASP A 85 28.97 20.98 -11.47
C ASP A 85 27.81 21.09 -10.45
N ASP A 86 26.57 20.76 -10.83
CA ASP A 86 25.36 20.84 -10.00
C ASP A 86 24.94 19.47 -9.41
N TYR A 87 25.78 18.44 -9.50
CA TYR A 87 25.60 17.24 -8.67
C TYR A 87 25.96 17.58 -7.23
N LYS A 88 25.00 18.13 -6.48
CA LYS A 88 25.10 18.15 -5.03
C LYS A 88 25.00 16.70 -4.56
N PRO A 89 26.03 16.15 -3.90
CA PRO A 89 25.91 14.82 -3.30
C PRO A 89 24.65 14.84 -2.44
N LYS A 90 23.84 13.79 -2.56
CA LYS A 90 22.75 13.53 -1.62
C LYS A 90 23.30 13.78 -0.23
N GLN A 91 22.66 14.66 0.55
CA GLN A 91 23.02 14.82 1.93
C GLN A 91 22.78 13.46 2.59
N GLU A 92 23.87 12.72 2.77
CA GLU A 92 23.86 11.46 3.46
C GLU A 92 23.30 11.73 4.86
N PHE A 93 22.10 11.20 5.12
CA PHE A 93 21.81 10.82 6.48
C PHE A 93 22.90 9.84 6.87
N ASP A 94 23.70 10.23 7.85
CA ASP A 94 24.82 9.45 8.38
C ASP A 94 24.39 8.02 8.75
N TYR A 95 24.59 7.07 7.84
CA TYR A 95 24.28 5.64 8.02
C TYR A 95 25.44 4.89 8.70
N SER A 96 26.49 5.58 9.17
CA SER A 96 27.65 4.97 9.83
C SER A 96 27.35 4.39 11.22
N LYS A 97 26.15 4.57 11.75
CA LYS A 97 25.66 3.70 12.82
C LYS A 97 25.13 2.44 12.17
N GLU A 98 25.88 1.34 12.31
CA GLU A 98 25.34 -0.01 12.32
C GLU A 98 24.05 0.03 13.14
N THR A 99 22.94 0.24 12.43
CA THR A 99 21.65 0.34 13.05
C THR A 99 21.33 -1.11 13.28
N ILE A 100 21.74 -1.63 14.44
CA ILE A 100 21.35 -2.93 14.95
C ILE A 100 19.85 -2.95 14.70
N LYS A 101 19.41 -3.68 13.67
CA LYS A 101 18.01 -3.86 13.34
C LYS A 101 17.49 -4.63 14.54
N ARG A 102 17.07 -3.90 15.59
CA ARG A 102 16.39 -4.47 16.73
C ARG A 102 15.20 -5.15 16.10
N VAL A 103 15.22 -6.47 16.08
CA VAL A 103 14.09 -7.26 15.62
C VAL A 103 12.93 -6.78 16.47
N GLN A 104 12.03 -6.02 15.87
CA GLN A 104 10.86 -5.56 16.56
C GLN A 104 10.09 -6.83 16.94
N PRO A 105 9.76 -7.04 18.23
CA PRO A 105 8.94 -8.18 18.60
C PRO A 105 7.63 -8.06 17.82
N SER A 106 7.23 -9.16 17.17
CA SER A 106 5.94 -9.21 16.48
C SER A 106 4.85 -8.75 17.46
N PRO A 107 3.95 -7.84 17.07
CA PRO A 107 2.82 -7.50 17.91
C PRO A 107 2.10 -8.80 18.27
N ARG A 108 1.92 -9.06 19.57
CA ARG A 108 1.22 -10.26 20.04
C ARG A 108 -0.23 -10.17 19.57
N GLY A 109 -0.73 -11.26 18.97
CA GLY A 109 -2.11 -11.32 18.50
C GLY A 109 -3.12 -11.50 19.65
N LEU A 110 -4.41 -11.34 19.32
CA LEU A 110 -5.51 -11.65 20.23
C LEU A 110 -5.39 -13.07 20.79
N VAL A 111 -5.08 -14.03 19.92
CA VAL A 111 -4.93 -15.45 20.27
C VAL A 111 -3.81 -15.64 21.29
N ASP A 112 -2.63 -15.04 21.08
CA ASP A 112 -1.49 -15.16 22.00
C ASP A 112 -1.84 -14.60 23.39
N TYR A 113 -2.56 -13.48 23.43
CA TYR A 113 -2.99 -12.86 24.69
C TYR A 113 -3.97 -13.76 25.48
N LEU A 114 -4.85 -14.47 24.78
CA LEU A 114 -5.78 -15.42 25.41
C LEU A 114 -5.09 -16.72 25.82
N LEU A 115 -4.11 -17.19 25.06
CA LEU A 115 -3.30 -18.36 25.41
C LEU A 115 -2.49 -18.10 26.69
N ASP A 116 -1.95 -16.90 26.86
CA ASP A 116 -1.25 -16.53 28.10
C ASP A 116 -2.18 -16.51 29.31
N GLN A 117 -3.44 -16.08 29.15
CA GLN A 117 -4.45 -16.16 30.21
C GLN A 117 -4.88 -17.59 30.51
N MET A 118 -4.99 -18.44 29.49
CA MET A 118 -5.29 -19.86 29.66
C MET A 118 -4.25 -20.55 30.54
N LYS A 119 -2.96 -20.23 30.38
CA LYS A 119 -1.87 -20.79 31.20
C LYS A 119 -1.98 -20.43 32.68
N LEU A 120 -2.71 -19.37 33.03
CA LEU A 120 -2.95 -18.98 34.43
C LEU A 120 -4.09 -19.80 35.07
N LEU A 121 -4.88 -20.52 34.27
CA LEU A 121 -5.89 -21.45 34.76
C LEU A 121 -5.28 -22.85 34.96
N ASN A 122 -5.61 -23.48 36.10
CA ASN A 122 -5.29 -24.89 36.34
C ASN A 122 -6.33 -25.80 35.64
N LEU A 123 -6.25 -25.90 34.32
CA LEU A 123 -7.12 -26.76 33.51
C LEU A 123 -6.57 -28.19 33.44
N ASN A 124 -7.46 -29.18 33.30
CA ASN A 124 -7.07 -30.55 32.98
C ASN A 124 -6.63 -30.69 31.51
N ASP A 125 -5.84 -31.70 31.14
CA ASP A 125 -5.36 -31.93 29.76
C ASP A 125 -6.48 -31.93 28.69
N ILE A 126 -7.68 -32.40 29.05
CA ILE A 126 -8.85 -32.41 28.17
C ILE A 126 -9.48 -31.02 28.08
N GLU A 127 -9.53 -30.29 29.18
CA GLU A 127 -10.09 -28.93 29.24
C GLU A 127 -9.18 -27.94 28.51
N GLU A 128 -7.86 -28.11 28.60
CA GLU A 128 -6.88 -27.32 27.86
C GLU A 128 -7.06 -27.49 26.34
N LYS A 129 -7.26 -28.73 25.86
CA LYS A 129 -7.53 -28.99 24.44
C LYS A 129 -8.83 -28.32 23.97
N ILE A 130 -9.88 -28.37 24.79
CA ILE A 130 -11.14 -27.68 24.49
C ILE A 130 -10.92 -26.17 24.45
N ALA A 131 -10.17 -25.62 25.41
CA ALA A 131 -9.91 -24.19 25.50
C ALA A 131 -9.09 -23.69 24.31
N LEU A 132 -8.10 -24.46 23.88
CA LEU A 132 -7.29 -24.17 22.71
C LEU A 132 -8.16 -24.09 21.45
N GLU A 133 -9.01 -25.09 21.22
CA GLU A 133 -9.94 -25.09 20.09
C GLU A 133 -10.91 -23.90 20.13
N ILE A 134 -11.41 -23.54 21.31
CA ILE A 134 -12.27 -22.35 21.46
C ILE A 134 -11.50 -21.09 21.09
N ILE A 135 -10.28 -20.88 21.61
CA ILE A 135 -9.48 -19.68 21.38
C ILE A 135 -9.13 -19.51 19.89
N TRP A 136 -8.77 -20.60 19.20
CA TRP A 136 -8.46 -20.56 17.76
C TRP A 136 -9.68 -20.29 16.87
N ASN A 137 -10.90 -20.53 17.36
CA ASN A 137 -12.14 -20.28 16.62
C ASN A 137 -12.78 -18.91 16.92
N ILE A 138 -12.07 -18.01 17.60
CA ILE A 138 -12.51 -16.64 17.86
C ILE A 138 -12.16 -15.73 16.67
N ASP A 139 -13.16 -15.00 16.16
CA ASP A 139 -13.00 -13.97 15.11
C ASP A 139 -12.27 -12.73 15.66
N ASP A 140 -11.75 -11.86 14.79
CA ASP A 140 -11.08 -10.60 15.13
C ASP A 140 -11.94 -9.67 16.02
N LYS A 141 -13.26 -9.83 15.94
CA LYS A 141 -14.23 -9.09 16.77
C LYS A 141 -14.34 -9.61 18.20
N GLY A 142 -13.84 -10.82 18.48
CA GLY A 142 -13.94 -11.50 19.76
C GLY A 142 -15.11 -12.49 19.90
N TYR A 143 -15.77 -12.85 18.79
CA TYR A 143 -16.91 -13.79 18.78
C TYR A 143 -16.49 -15.20 18.42
N LEU A 144 -17.14 -16.20 19.01
CA LEU A 144 -16.93 -17.61 18.66
C LEU A 144 -17.65 -17.93 17.35
N THR A 145 -16.90 -18.28 16.31
CA THR A 145 -17.45 -18.58 14.98
C THR A 145 -18.07 -19.97 14.91
N LEU A 146 -17.49 -20.93 15.64
CA LEU A 146 -17.87 -22.33 15.59
C LEU A 146 -18.84 -22.69 16.73
N PRO A 147 -20.00 -23.33 16.46
CA PRO A 147 -20.88 -23.81 17.52
C PRO A 147 -20.17 -24.79 18.45
N ILE A 148 -20.47 -24.70 19.75
CA ILE A 148 -19.81 -25.52 20.77
C ILE A 148 -20.05 -27.03 20.60
N GLU A 149 -21.16 -27.38 19.96
CA GLU A 149 -21.54 -28.76 19.62
C GLU A 149 -20.53 -29.39 18.66
N ASN A 150 -20.02 -28.62 17.71
CA ASN A 150 -19.01 -29.09 16.75
C ASN A 150 -17.65 -29.29 17.44
N ILE A 151 -17.30 -28.41 18.38
CA ILE A 151 -16.06 -28.54 19.19
C ILE A 151 -16.14 -29.79 20.07
N ALA A 152 -17.29 -30.03 20.70
CA ALA A 152 -17.52 -31.22 21.53
C ALA A 152 -17.43 -32.51 20.70
N TYR A 153 -18.01 -32.52 19.50
CA TYR A 153 -17.93 -33.65 18.57
C TYR A 153 -16.50 -33.92 18.09
N ALA A 154 -15.76 -32.88 17.69
CA ALA A 154 -14.38 -33.01 17.22
C ALA A 154 -13.44 -33.62 18.26
N LEU A 155 -13.64 -33.29 19.54
CA LEU A 155 -12.82 -33.77 20.65
C LEU A 155 -13.36 -35.04 21.34
N ASN A 156 -14.48 -35.60 20.88
CA ASN A 156 -15.19 -36.72 21.52
C ASN A 156 -15.49 -36.48 23.02
N VAL A 157 -15.91 -35.26 23.38
CA VAL A 157 -16.24 -34.88 24.76
C VAL A 157 -17.73 -34.58 24.91
N THR A 158 -18.26 -34.72 26.13
CA THR A 158 -19.63 -34.31 26.42
C THR A 158 -19.81 -32.80 26.29
N GLU A 159 -20.93 -32.37 25.70
CA GLU A 159 -21.27 -30.95 25.54
C GLU A 159 -21.26 -30.17 26.86
N ALA A 160 -21.63 -30.82 27.96
CA ALA A 160 -21.64 -30.22 29.29
C ALA A 160 -20.25 -29.74 29.72
N LYS A 161 -19.20 -30.53 29.42
CA LYS A 161 -17.81 -30.16 29.71
C LYS A 161 -17.36 -29.01 28.82
N ALA A 162 -17.67 -29.06 27.52
CA ALA A 162 -17.34 -27.98 26.60
C ALA A 162 -17.98 -26.64 27.03
N LYS A 163 -19.26 -26.66 27.44
CA LYS A 163 -19.97 -25.49 27.96
C LYS A 163 -19.35 -24.95 29.26
N SER A 164 -18.81 -25.83 30.11
CA SER A 164 -18.11 -25.43 31.34
C SER A 164 -16.81 -24.67 31.03
N VAL A 165 -15.99 -25.20 30.12
CA VAL A 165 -14.74 -24.57 29.69
C VAL A 165 -15.01 -23.24 28.98
N LEU A 166 -16.04 -23.18 28.13
CA LEU A 166 -16.43 -21.92 27.49
C LEU A 166 -16.75 -20.83 28.52
N LYS A 167 -17.49 -21.15 29.59
CA LYS A 167 -17.79 -20.18 30.66
C LYS A 167 -16.54 -19.66 31.36
N GLN A 168 -15.51 -20.49 31.52
CA GLN A 168 -14.23 -20.06 32.09
C GLN A 168 -13.49 -19.11 31.14
N ILE A 169 -13.48 -19.40 29.83
CA ILE A 169 -12.86 -18.54 28.82
C ILE A 169 -13.62 -17.21 28.68
N GLN A 170 -14.94 -17.22 28.82
CA GLN A 170 -15.76 -16.00 28.81
C GLN A 170 -15.46 -15.03 29.96
N GLN A 171 -14.76 -15.49 31.00
CA GLN A 171 -14.27 -14.64 32.10
C GLN A 171 -12.91 -13.99 31.80
N PHE A 172 -12.29 -14.30 30.66
CA PHE A 172 -11.03 -13.68 30.27
C PHE A 172 -11.20 -12.19 30.01
N ASN A 173 -10.09 -11.47 30.13
CA ASN A 173 -9.98 -10.08 29.71
C ASN A 173 -9.64 -10.08 28.21
N PRO A 174 -10.33 -9.34 27.34
CA PRO A 174 -11.42 -8.40 27.58
C PRO A 174 -12.78 -9.08 27.82
N PRO A 175 -13.65 -8.49 28.67
CA PRO A 175 -14.93 -9.10 29.01
C PRO A 175 -15.86 -9.21 27.80
N GLY A 176 -16.58 -10.34 27.73
CA GLY A 176 -17.46 -10.66 26.61
C GLY A 176 -16.76 -11.28 25.40
N ILE A 177 -15.49 -11.68 25.54
CA ILE A 177 -14.80 -12.49 24.54
C ILE A 177 -15.32 -13.93 24.52
N SER A 178 -15.28 -14.58 23.35
CA SER A 178 -15.86 -15.92 23.14
C SER A 178 -17.38 -15.97 23.35
N ALA A 179 -18.07 -14.84 23.17
CA ALA A 179 -19.52 -14.82 23.07
C ALA A 179 -19.98 -15.40 21.72
N ARG A 180 -21.14 -16.05 21.69
CA ARG A 180 -21.74 -16.59 20.45
C ARG A 180 -22.55 -15.53 19.70
N ASP A 181 -23.05 -14.53 20.42
CA ASP A 181 -23.85 -13.44 19.87
C ASP A 181 -23.61 -12.15 20.65
N LEU A 182 -23.95 -11.00 20.05
CA LEU A 182 -23.84 -9.68 20.68
C LEU A 182 -24.61 -9.61 21.99
N ARG A 183 -25.78 -10.27 22.06
CA ARG A 183 -26.57 -10.35 23.30
C ARG A 183 -25.78 -11.01 24.43
N GLU A 184 -25.14 -12.14 24.14
CA GLU A 184 -24.33 -12.87 25.13
C GLU A 184 -23.09 -12.07 25.53
N CYS A 185 -22.44 -11.40 24.57
CA CYS A 185 -21.30 -10.52 24.81
C CYS A 185 -21.65 -9.40 25.82
N LEU A 186 -22.77 -8.70 25.59
CA LEU A 186 -23.21 -7.62 26.47
C LEU A 186 -23.65 -8.15 27.84
N LEU A 187 -24.29 -9.32 27.91
CA LEU A 187 -24.65 -9.94 29.18
C LEU A 187 -23.41 -10.28 30.02
N ILE A 188 -22.39 -10.88 29.41
CA ILE A 188 -21.13 -11.21 30.11
C ILE A 188 -20.46 -9.93 30.63
N GLN A 189 -20.46 -8.84 29.86
CA GLN A 189 -19.92 -7.56 30.30
C GLN A 189 -20.72 -6.94 31.45
N LEU A 190 -22.05 -7.06 31.40
CA LEU A 190 -22.92 -6.55 32.47
C LEU A 190 -22.79 -7.39 33.75
N GLU A 191 -22.63 -8.70 33.68
CA GLU A 191 -22.46 -9.57 34.86
C GLU A 191 -21.22 -9.21 35.70
N GLN A 192 -20.24 -8.53 35.10
CA GLN A 192 -19.05 -8.02 35.80
C GLN A 192 -19.24 -6.62 36.41
N MET A 193 -20.36 -5.94 36.12
CA MET A 193 -20.67 -4.60 36.62
C MET A 193 -21.63 -4.64 37.82
N SER A 194 -21.57 -3.62 38.67
CA SER A 194 -22.48 -3.43 39.81
C SER A 194 -23.70 -2.60 39.40
N ASN A 195 -24.89 -2.86 39.99
CA ASN A 195 -26.14 -2.10 39.79
C ASN A 195 -26.68 -2.07 38.34
N VAL A 196 -26.67 -3.23 37.65
CA VAL A 196 -27.09 -3.33 36.24
C VAL A 196 -28.24 -4.31 36.01
N ASP A 197 -28.99 -4.68 37.04
CA ASP A 197 -30.12 -5.63 36.95
C ASP A 197 -31.13 -5.20 35.88
N ASP A 198 -31.41 -3.90 35.79
CA ASP A 198 -32.32 -3.33 34.79
C ASP A 198 -31.78 -3.47 33.36
N ALA A 199 -30.46 -3.34 33.17
CA ALA A 199 -29.81 -3.52 31.89
C ALA A 199 -29.80 -4.99 31.47
N ILE A 200 -29.54 -5.89 32.43
CA ILE A 200 -29.60 -7.34 32.22
C ILE A 200 -31.01 -7.76 31.80
N GLU A 201 -32.06 -7.25 32.46
CA GLU A 201 -33.45 -7.56 32.12
C GLU A 201 -33.81 -7.10 30.70
N ILE A 202 -33.43 -5.88 30.31
CA ILE A 202 -33.66 -5.36 28.96
C ILE A 202 -32.93 -6.20 27.91
N ILE A 203 -31.65 -6.53 28.11
CA ILE A 203 -30.87 -7.31 27.13
C ILE A 203 -31.35 -8.76 27.07
N LYS A 204 -31.78 -9.36 28.18
CA LYS A 204 -32.26 -10.75 28.21
C LYS A 204 -33.62 -10.91 27.53
N ASN A 205 -34.58 -10.05 27.85
CA ASN A 205 -35.98 -10.22 27.45
C ASN A 205 -36.41 -9.30 26.28
N HIS A 206 -35.75 -8.16 26.09
CA HIS A 206 -36.17 -7.10 25.17
C HIS A 206 -35.07 -6.59 24.21
N PHE A 207 -34.04 -7.40 23.94
CA PHE A 207 -32.91 -7.03 23.06
C PHE A 207 -33.34 -6.46 21.70
N ASN A 208 -34.24 -7.14 20.99
CA ASN A 208 -34.66 -6.72 19.65
C ASN A 208 -35.43 -5.39 19.67
N ASP A 209 -36.21 -5.14 20.72
CA ASP A 209 -36.93 -3.88 20.89
C ASP A 209 -35.93 -2.75 21.24
N PHE A 210 -34.89 -3.05 22.02
CA PHE A 210 -33.83 -2.11 22.38
C PHE A 210 -32.94 -1.74 21.19
N ALA A 211 -32.46 -2.74 20.44
CA ALA A 211 -31.62 -2.54 19.24
C ALA A 211 -32.30 -1.67 18.18
N ASN A 212 -33.63 -1.80 18.04
CA ASN A 212 -34.44 -1.00 17.10
C ASN A 212 -34.92 0.34 17.69
N ARG A 213 -34.41 0.77 18.85
CA ARG A 213 -34.81 2.01 19.55
C ARG A 213 -36.31 2.12 19.83
N ARG A 214 -37.00 0.99 20.03
CA ARG A 214 -38.46 0.94 20.30
C ARG A 214 -38.77 1.10 21.78
N PHE A 215 -38.23 2.14 22.41
CA PHE A 215 -38.33 2.37 23.87
C PHE A 215 -39.77 2.43 24.38
N GLN A 216 -40.72 2.95 23.59
CA GLN A 216 -42.14 2.98 23.94
C GLN A 216 -42.76 1.59 24.17
N LYS A 217 -42.31 0.56 23.43
CA LYS A 217 -42.78 -0.81 23.64
C LYS A 217 -42.20 -1.42 24.92
N ILE A 218 -40.95 -1.08 25.22
CA ILE A 218 -40.25 -1.52 26.43
C ILE A 218 -40.93 -0.90 27.67
N MET A 219 -41.20 0.42 27.64
CA MET A 219 -41.96 1.14 28.68
C MET A 219 -43.30 0.47 28.98
N LYS A 220 -44.07 0.13 27.94
CA LYS A 220 -45.39 -0.51 28.11
C LYS A 220 -45.30 -1.93 28.67
N LYS A 221 -44.26 -2.69 28.35
CA LYS A 221 -44.09 -4.07 28.82
C LYS A 221 -43.55 -4.14 30.25
N LEU A 222 -42.57 -3.30 30.59
CA LEU A 222 -41.90 -3.31 31.89
C LEU A 222 -42.54 -2.34 32.91
N GLY A 223 -43.37 -1.40 32.46
CA GLY A 223 -43.96 -0.37 33.33
C GLY A 223 -42.95 0.65 33.86
N TRP A 224 -41.78 0.78 33.22
CA TRP A 224 -40.72 1.68 33.68
C TRP A 224 -40.89 3.09 33.14
N GLU A 225 -40.45 4.06 33.96
CA GLU A 225 -40.38 5.46 33.57
C GLU A 225 -39.26 5.71 32.55
N LYS A 226 -39.41 6.81 31.80
CA LYS A 226 -38.47 7.18 30.73
C LYS A 226 -37.05 7.42 31.26
N GLU A 227 -36.93 8.01 32.45
CA GLU A 227 -35.63 8.31 33.09
C GLU A 227 -34.84 7.03 33.41
N ARG A 228 -35.53 5.99 33.91
CA ARG A 228 -34.92 4.69 34.19
C ARG A 228 -34.40 4.01 32.92
N ILE A 229 -35.17 4.03 31.84
CA ILE A 229 -34.74 3.46 30.55
C ILE A 229 -33.58 4.27 29.95
N GLN A 230 -33.58 5.59 30.11
CA GLN A 230 -32.47 6.42 29.67
C GLN A 230 -31.19 6.10 30.44
N ALA A 231 -31.26 5.94 31.76
CA ALA A 231 -30.12 5.52 32.57
C ALA A 231 -29.55 4.17 32.12
N VAL A 232 -30.41 3.19 31.83
CA VAL A 232 -29.99 1.89 31.29
C VAL A 232 -29.37 2.02 29.90
N HIS A 233 -29.95 2.85 29.03
CA HIS A 233 -29.41 3.10 27.70
C HIS A 233 -27.99 3.69 27.75
N ASP A 234 -27.76 4.64 28.65
CA ASP A 234 -26.45 5.28 28.83
C ASP A 234 -25.40 4.31 29.40
N VAL A 235 -25.82 3.33 30.21
CA VAL A 235 -24.95 2.22 30.65
C VAL A 235 -24.60 1.30 29.47
N ILE A 236 -25.60 0.87 28.69
CA ILE A 236 -25.37 -0.06 27.56
C ILE A 236 -24.48 0.59 26.49
N LEU A 237 -24.59 1.90 26.25
CA LEU A 237 -23.73 2.62 25.32
C LEU A 237 -22.24 2.65 25.71
N LYS A 238 -21.92 2.50 27.01
CA LYS A 238 -20.53 2.45 27.48
C LYS A 238 -19.88 1.08 27.28
N LEU A 239 -20.67 0.05 26.97
CA LEU A 239 -20.19 -1.31 26.74
C LEU A 239 -19.48 -1.42 25.39
N ASN A 240 -18.52 -2.35 25.29
CA ASN A 240 -17.79 -2.56 24.04
C ASN A 240 -18.40 -3.75 23.26
N PRO A 241 -19.09 -3.50 22.13
CA PRO A 241 -19.69 -4.58 21.34
C PRO A 241 -18.67 -5.42 20.55
N LYS A 242 -17.38 -5.06 20.53
CA LYS A 242 -16.32 -5.79 19.81
C LYS A 242 -15.05 -5.85 20.67
N PRO A 243 -15.03 -6.69 21.70
CA PRO A 243 -13.91 -6.74 22.65
C PRO A 243 -12.58 -7.13 21.98
N GLY A 244 -12.62 -7.99 20.94
CA GLY A 244 -11.42 -8.43 20.21
C GLY A 244 -10.71 -7.33 19.42
N ALA A 245 -11.45 -6.32 18.94
CA ALA A 245 -10.92 -5.26 18.08
C ALA A 245 -9.86 -4.38 18.76
N SER A 246 -9.84 -4.34 20.10
CA SER A 246 -8.85 -3.57 20.87
C SER A 246 -7.48 -4.25 20.96
N LEU A 247 -7.42 -5.55 20.68
CA LEU A 247 -6.23 -6.40 20.81
C LEU A 247 -5.71 -6.90 19.47
N VAL A 248 -6.51 -6.78 18.41
CA VAL A 248 -6.04 -6.95 17.05
C VAL A 248 -5.23 -5.72 16.68
N ASN A 249 -3.91 -5.80 16.88
CA ASN A 249 -2.99 -4.93 16.17
C ASN A 249 -3.10 -5.31 14.70
N THR A 250 -3.99 -4.64 13.98
CA THR A 250 -3.87 -4.61 12.53
C THR A 250 -2.58 -3.86 12.29
N ASP A 251 -1.55 -4.53 11.80
CA ASP A 251 -0.44 -3.85 11.15
C ASP A 251 -1.11 -2.96 10.09
N SER A 252 -1.28 -1.69 10.41
CA SER A 252 -1.80 -0.71 9.48
C SER A 252 -0.79 -0.72 8.35
N GLY A 253 -1.13 -1.38 7.25
CA GLY A 253 -0.21 -1.63 6.15
C GLY A 253 0.46 -0.32 5.78
N TYR A 254 1.75 -0.20 6.10
CA TYR A 254 2.46 1.05 5.88
C TYR A 254 2.67 1.17 4.38
N VAL A 255 2.09 2.22 3.78
CA VAL A 255 2.28 2.49 2.37
C VAL A 255 3.65 3.13 2.21
N VAL A 256 4.56 2.47 1.51
CA VAL A 256 5.84 3.07 1.11
C VAL A 256 5.58 4.01 -0.07
N PRO A 257 5.81 5.32 0.07
CA PRO A 257 5.60 6.26 -1.03
C PRO A 257 6.66 6.09 -2.11
N ASP A 258 6.28 6.31 -3.39
CA ASP A 258 7.18 6.32 -4.54
C ASP A 258 7.84 7.70 -4.74
N LEU A 259 7.14 8.76 -4.34
CA LEU A 259 7.60 10.16 -4.45
C LEU A 259 7.54 10.85 -3.08
N ILE A 260 8.50 11.73 -2.82
CA ILE A 260 8.53 12.59 -1.64
C ILE A 260 8.57 14.02 -2.14
N VAL A 261 7.67 14.86 -1.64
CA VAL A 261 7.62 16.28 -1.99
C VAL A 261 7.71 17.12 -0.74
N GLU A 262 8.75 17.94 -0.68
CA GLU A 262 9.00 18.87 0.40
C GLU A 262 8.92 20.31 -0.10
N LYS A 263 8.28 21.17 0.70
CA LYS A 263 8.23 22.60 0.43
C LYS A 263 9.39 23.30 1.14
N VAL A 264 10.31 23.87 0.37
CA VAL A 264 11.44 24.66 0.86
C VAL A 264 11.28 26.10 0.38
N GLY A 265 10.80 26.97 1.27
CA GLY A 265 10.40 28.34 0.92
C GLY A 265 9.20 28.34 -0.02
N ASP A 266 9.34 28.97 -1.19
CA ASP A 266 8.32 29.02 -2.24
C ASP A 266 8.46 27.91 -3.30
N ASN A 267 9.49 27.07 -3.19
CA ASN A 267 9.77 26.00 -4.15
C ASN A 267 9.43 24.63 -3.57
N PHE A 268 8.97 23.73 -4.46
CA PHE A 268 8.74 22.33 -4.14
C PHE A 268 9.91 21.49 -4.66
N ILE A 269 10.58 20.80 -3.75
CA ILE A 269 11.61 19.80 -4.06
C ILE A 269 10.89 18.46 -4.20
N ILE A 270 11.10 17.80 -5.34
CA ILE A 270 10.49 16.51 -5.66
C ILE A 270 11.60 15.49 -5.73
N GLU A 271 11.55 14.48 -4.87
CA GLU A 271 12.47 13.36 -4.87
C GLU A 271 11.72 12.05 -5.14
N VAL A 272 12.34 11.15 -5.90
CA VAL A 272 11.84 9.78 -6.08
C VAL A 272 12.44 8.92 -4.98
N ASN A 273 11.59 8.19 -4.26
CA ASN A 273 12.01 7.29 -3.19
C ASN A 273 12.60 5.99 -3.77
N ASP A 274 13.78 6.10 -4.36
CA ASP A 274 14.55 4.98 -4.89
C ASP A 274 15.58 4.45 -3.88
N THR A 275 15.43 4.73 -2.58
CA THR A 275 16.41 4.36 -1.53
C THR A 275 16.75 2.86 -1.49
N ARG A 276 15.86 2.01 -2.02
CA ARG A 276 16.02 0.55 -2.07
C ARG A 276 16.55 0.03 -3.41
N VAL A 277 16.61 0.88 -4.43
CA VAL A 277 17.10 0.52 -5.75
C VAL A 277 18.57 0.93 -5.80
N PRO A 278 19.52 -0.01 -5.94
CA PRO A 278 20.94 0.33 -6.05
C PRO A 278 21.18 1.13 -7.33
N ASP A 279 22.20 1.99 -7.31
CA ASP A 279 22.68 2.62 -8.53
C ASP A 279 23.36 1.55 -9.39
N LEU A 280 23.03 1.54 -10.68
CA LEU A 280 23.39 0.46 -11.61
C LEU A 280 24.46 0.94 -12.58
N ARG A 281 25.55 0.19 -12.70
CA ARG A 281 26.63 0.46 -13.64
C ARG A 281 26.95 -0.77 -14.49
N ILE A 282 27.56 -0.52 -15.64
CA ILE A 282 28.12 -1.56 -16.48
C ILE A 282 29.55 -1.81 -16.03
N ASN A 283 29.89 -3.06 -15.75
CA ASN A 283 31.24 -3.45 -15.38
C ASN A 283 32.24 -3.10 -16.51
N SER A 284 33.24 -2.28 -16.16
CA SER A 284 34.25 -1.76 -17.08
C SER A 284 35.18 -2.86 -17.63
N GLY A 285 35.41 -3.93 -16.89
CA GLY A 285 36.18 -5.10 -17.32
C GLY A 285 35.55 -5.80 -18.53
N TYR A 286 34.22 -5.92 -18.60
CA TYR A 286 33.56 -6.48 -19.78
C TYR A 286 33.60 -5.53 -20.99
N ILE A 287 33.66 -4.22 -20.76
CA ILE A 287 33.84 -3.22 -21.83
C ILE A 287 35.25 -3.34 -22.42
N GLN A 288 36.28 -3.42 -21.57
CA GLN A 288 37.67 -3.62 -22.00
C GLN A 288 37.88 -4.96 -22.72
N MET A 289 37.21 -6.04 -22.27
CA MET A 289 37.21 -7.32 -22.98
C MET A 289 36.66 -7.23 -24.41
N MET A 290 35.79 -6.25 -24.70
CA MET A 290 35.22 -6.01 -26.03
C MET A 290 36.14 -5.18 -26.95
N GLU A 291 37.19 -4.55 -26.43
CA GLU A 291 38.15 -3.77 -27.22
C GLU A 291 39.00 -4.66 -28.15
N LYS A 292 39.57 -4.04 -29.20
CA LYS A 292 40.31 -4.75 -30.25
C LYS A 292 41.65 -5.26 -29.69
N GLY A 293 41.71 -6.54 -29.28
CA GLY A 293 42.96 -7.18 -28.82
C GLY A 293 42.78 -8.41 -27.92
N SER A 294 41.58 -8.62 -27.38
CA SER A 294 41.27 -9.72 -26.45
C SER A 294 41.06 -11.08 -27.15
N PRO A 295 41.58 -12.20 -26.62
CA PRO A 295 41.45 -13.54 -27.21
C PRO A 295 40.05 -14.11 -26.93
N ILE A 296 39.03 -13.59 -27.60
CA ILE A 296 37.63 -13.98 -27.39
C ILE A 296 37.01 -14.50 -28.69
N THR A 297 36.28 -15.62 -28.59
CA THR A 297 35.52 -16.21 -29.70
C THR A 297 34.46 -15.23 -30.22
N ALA A 298 34.23 -15.21 -31.54
CA ALA A 298 33.23 -14.34 -32.17
C ALA A 298 31.81 -14.50 -31.58
N GLU A 299 31.45 -15.71 -31.16
CA GLU A 299 30.18 -16.01 -30.48
C GLU A 299 30.08 -15.32 -29.11
N THR A 300 31.13 -15.39 -28.30
CA THR A 300 31.21 -14.74 -26.99
C THR A 300 31.16 -13.22 -27.11
N ARG A 301 31.81 -12.65 -28.14
CA ARG A 301 31.75 -11.20 -28.42
C ARG A 301 30.34 -10.74 -28.77
N THR A 302 29.61 -11.53 -29.57
CA THR A 302 28.23 -11.24 -29.95
C THR A 302 27.28 -11.34 -28.75
N TYR A 303 27.49 -12.34 -27.89
CA TYR A 303 26.76 -12.51 -26.64
C TYR A 303 26.97 -11.32 -25.68
N LEU A 304 28.22 -10.93 -25.45
CA LEU A 304 28.57 -9.80 -24.58
C LEU A 304 27.99 -8.49 -25.13
N LYS A 305 28.08 -8.23 -26.44
CA LYS A 305 27.46 -7.05 -27.06
C LYS A 305 25.96 -7.00 -26.77
N LYS A 306 25.24 -8.11 -26.97
CA LYS A 306 23.80 -8.18 -26.70
C LYS A 306 23.48 -7.93 -25.21
N LYS A 307 24.29 -8.47 -24.29
CA LYS A 307 24.09 -8.29 -22.84
C LYS A 307 24.41 -6.86 -22.37
N ILE A 308 25.43 -6.23 -22.96
CA ILE A 308 25.76 -4.81 -22.75
C ILE A 308 24.61 -3.93 -23.25
N ASP A 309 24.11 -4.18 -24.47
CA ASP A 309 23.01 -3.40 -25.03
C ASP A 309 21.75 -3.53 -24.15
N MET A 310 21.43 -4.75 -23.69
CA MET A 310 20.32 -4.98 -22.75
C MET A 310 20.51 -4.23 -21.42
N ALA A 311 21.72 -4.26 -20.85
CA ALA A 311 22.04 -3.52 -19.61
C ALA A 311 21.88 -2.01 -19.80
N LYS A 312 22.43 -1.45 -20.90
CA LYS A 312 22.32 -0.03 -21.25
C LYS A 312 20.86 0.41 -21.34
N TRP A 313 20.05 -0.35 -22.08
CA TRP A 313 18.63 -0.06 -22.24
C TRP A 313 17.86 -0.17 -20.91
N PHE A 314 18.23 -1.11 -20.04
CA PHE A 314 17.62 -1.25 -18.74
C PHE A 314 17.92 -0.04 -17.83
N ILE A 315 19.20 0.32 -17.68
CA ILE A 315 19.64 1.49 -16.91
C ILE A 315 18.94 2.76 -17.43
N GLN A 316 18.94 2.95 -18.75
CA GLN A 316 18.26 4.08 -19.38
C GLN A 316 16.76 4.09 -19.07
N SER A 317 16.10 2.93 -19.08
CA SER A 317 14.67 2.84 -18.78
C SER A 317 14.35 3.20 -17.33
N VAL A 318 15.21 2.80 -16.38
CA VAL A 318 15.09 3.17 -14.95
C VAL A 318 15.30 4.67 -14.77
N TYR A 319 16.31 5.25 -15.42
CA TYR A 319 16.57 6.68 -15.36
C TYR A 319 15.44 7.51 -16.01
N GLN A 320 14.95 7.10 -17.17
CA GLN A 320 13.81 7.73 -17.85
C GLN A 320 12.54 7.66 -16.99
N ARG A 321 12.32 6.56 -16.26
CA ARG A 321 11.24 6.45 -15.28
C ARG A 321 11.37 7.53 -14.21
N ARG A 322 12.55 7.71 -13.61
CA ARG A 322 12.80 8.75 -12.58
C ARG A 322 12.45 10.15 -13.11
N ILE A 323 13.00 10.52 -14.26
CA ILE A 323 12.72 11.82 -14.89
C ILE A 323 11.24 12.00 -15.17
N THR A 324 10.59 10.97 -15.71
CA THR A 324 9.16 11.03 -16.05
C THR A 324 8.30 11.25 -14.81
N MET A 325 8.57 10.53 -13.71
CA MET A 325 7.83 10.71 -12.45
C MET A 325 7.99 12.12 -11.88
N ILE A 326 9.21 12.67 -11.91
CA ILE A 326 9.47 14.05 -11.46
C ILE A 326 8.73 15.06 -12.34
N ARG A 327 8.79 14.91 -13.67
CA ARG A 327 8.09 15.82 -14.61
C ARG A 327 6.58 15.79 -14.41
N VAL A 328 6.00 14.59 -14.29
CA VAL A 328 4.57 14.43 -14.04
C VAL A 328 4.18 15.04 -12.70
N MET A 329 4.95 14.80 -11.64
CA MET A 329 4.67 15.38 -10.33
C MET A 329 4.78 16.92 -10.35
N LYS A 330 5.80 17.47 -11.04
CA LYS A 330 5.96 18.92 -11.20
C LYS A 330 4.78 19.54 -11.93
N ALA A 331 4.27 18.90 -12.98
CA ALA A 331 3.07 19.35 -13.69
C ALA A 331 1.82 19.31 -12.79
N ILE A 332 1.66 18.25 -11.98
CA ILE A 332 0.56 18.13 -10.99
C ILE A 332 0.64 19.28 -9.97
N ILE A 333 1.80 19.53 -9.38
CA ILE A 333 2.00 20.63 -8.41
C ILE A 333 1.69 21.98 -9.04
N ASN A 334 2.15 22.23 -10.27
CA ASN A 334 1.91 23.50 -10.97
C ASN A 334 0.43 23.78 -11.22
N ARG A 335 -0.37 22.75 -11.48
CA ARG A 335 -1.83 22.89 -11.64
C ARG A 335 -2.58 22.98 -10.31
N GLN A 336 -2.07 22.32 -9.27
CA GLN A 336 -2.71 22.19 -7.96
C GLN A 336 -2.03 23.04 -6.87
N LYS A 337 -1.39 24.17 -7.21
CA LYS A 337 -0.62 24.99 -6.25
C LYS A 337 -1.38 25.28 -4.95
N ASP A 338 -2.66 25.66 -5.06
CA ASP A 338 -3.51 25.99 -3.91
C ASP A 338 -3.64 24.83 -2.91
N PHE A 339 -3.65 23.58 -3.38
CA PHE A 339 -3.65 22.38 -2.53
C PHE A 339 -2.30 22.21 -1.83
N PHE A 340 -1.20 22.29 -2.58
CA PHE A 340 0.16 22.12 -2.05
C PHE A 340 0.62 23.27 -1.13
N ASP A 341 -0.02 24.45 -1.24
CA ASP A 341 0.18 25.58 -0.33
C ASP A 341 -0.57 25.47 1.01
N GLY A 342 -1.30 24.37 1.22
CA GLY A 342 -1.93 24.04 2.51
C GLY A 342 -3.45 24.17 2.53
N ASN A 343 -4.09 24.50 1.42
CA ASN A 343 -5.55 24.48 1.33
C ASN A 343 -6.04 23.17 0.72
N GLU A 344 -6.10 22.11 1.54
CA GLU A 344 -6.53 20.77 1.11
C GLU A 344 -7.93 20.74 0.45
N LYS A 345 -8.77 21.75 0.74
CA LYS A 345 -10.13 21.87 0.18
C LYS A 345 -10.19 22.57 -1.16
N ALA A 346 -9.11 23.19 -1.62
CA ALA A 346 -9.01 23.91 -2.90
C ALA A 346 -8.44 23.04 -4.02
N LEU A 347 -8.88 21.78 -4.11
CA LEU A 347 -8.47 20.89 -5.19
C LEU A 347 -9.17 21.31 -6.50
N LYS A 348 -8.39 21.79 -7.48
CA LYS A 348 -8.90 22.16 -8.79
C LYS A 348 -9.23 20.90 -9.60
N PRO A 349 -10.28 20.91 -10.44
CA PRO A 349 -10.51 19.84 -11.40
C PRO A 349 -9.31 19.66 -12.36
N MET A 350 -8.88 18.43 -12.56
CA MET A 350 -7.78 18.12 -13.49
C MET A 350 -7.92 16.70 -14.06
N ILE A 351 -7.80 16.57 -15.38
CA ILE A 351 -7.86 15.27 -16.07
C ILE A 351 -6.47 14.83 -16.55
N LEU A 352 -6.31 13.52 -16.80
CA LEU A 352 -5.05 12.95 -17.29
C LEU A 352 -4.57 13.58 -18.60
N LYS A 353 -5.51 14.00 -19.46
CA LYS A 353 -5.21 14.66 -20.74
C LYS A 353 -4.46 15.97 -20.53
N ASP A 354 -4.86 16.76 -19.54
CA ASP A 354 -4.26 18.06 -19.28
C ASP A 354 -2.78 17.89 -18.93
N ILE A 355 -2.43 16.89 -18.10
CA ILE A 355 -1.02 16.62 -17.71
C ILE A 355 -0.22 16.02 -18.87
N ALA A 356 -0.85 15.20 -19.70
CA ALA A 356 -0.25 14.69 -20.93
C ALA A 356 0.17 15.82 -21.88
N GLU A 357 -0.66 16.86 -22.03
CA GLU A 357 -0.33 18.04 -22.84
C GLU A 357 0.83 18.86 -22.24
N ASP A 358 0.86 19.07 -20.92
CA ASP A 358 1.92 19.84 -20.25
C ASP A 358 3.30 19.16 -20.35
N VAL A 359 3.34 17.83 -20.27
CA VAL A 359 4.59 17.05 -20.29
C VAL A 359 4.92 16.56 -21.70
N ASN A 360 4.06 16.82 -22.69
CA ASN A 360 4.15 16.33 -24.07
C ASN A 360 4.33 14.80 -24.14
N MET A 361 3.45 14.08 -23.45
CA MET A 361 3.45 12.61 -23.36
C MET A 361 2.07 12.02 -23.63
N ASP A 362 2.02 10.75 -24.01
CA ASP A 362 0.75 10.03 -24.18
C ASP A 362 -0.01 9.88 -22.86
N ILE A 363 -1.35 9.99 -22.94
CA ILE A 363 -2.26 9.78 -21.80
C ILE A 363 -2.03 8.42 -21.14
N SER A 364 -1.69 7.40 -21.95
CA SER A 364 -1.38 6.06 -21.44
C SER A 364 -0.15 6.06 -20.54
N THR A 365 0.88 6.86 -20.85
CA THR A 365 2.10 7.00 -20.05
C THR A 365 1.80 7.66 -18.70
N ILE A 366 0.98 8.72 -18.69
CA ILE A 366 0.56 9.39 -17.45
C ILE A 366 -0.26 8.44 -16.57
N SER A 367 -1.23 7.72 -17.16
CA SER A 367 -2.03 6.73 -16.44
C SER A 367 -1.15 5.66 -15.77
N ARG A 368 -0.13 5.15 -16.48
CA ARG A 368 0.86 4.18 -15.97
C ARG A 368 1.70 4.73 -14.81
N VAL A 369 2.06 6.00 -14.86
CA VAL A 369 2.85 6.66 -13.81
C VAL A 369 2.00 6.95 -12.57
N THR A 370 0.72 7.27 -12.73
CA THR A 370 -0.14 7.67 -11.60
C THR A 370 -0.81 6.50 -10.88
N ASN A 371 -1.01 5.37 -11.55
CA ASN A 371 -1.80 4.27 -11.02
C ASN A 371 -1.02 3.44 -9.99
N GLY A 372 -1.54 3.34 -8.77
CA GLY A 372 -0.93 2.55 -7.70
C GLY A 372 0.38 3.13 -7.16
N LYS A 373 0.69 4.39 -7.47
CA LYS A 373 1.84 5.12 -6.92
C LYS A 373 1.41 6.16 -5.91
N TYR A 374 2.22 6.33 -4.88
CA TYR A 374 1.92 7.22 -3.77
C TYR A 374 2.98 8.32 -3.64
N VAL A 375 2.52 9.50 -3.23
CA VAL A 375 3.36 10.64 -2.90
C VAL A 375 3.21 10.99 -1.43
N GLN A 376 4.33 11.20 -0.77
CA GLN A 376 4.39 11.74 0.58
C GLN A 376 4.50 13.26 0.53
N LEU A 377 3.59 13.92 1.22
CA LEU A 377 3.56 15.36 1.47
C LEU A 377 3.70 15.61 2.98
N ASN A 378 3.96 16.86 3.37
CA ASN A 378 3.96 17.27 4.78
C ASN A 378 2.61 16.99 5.49
N SER A 379 1.50 16.98 4.75
CA SER A 379 0.16 16.69 5.28
C SER A 379 -0.18 15.19 5.37
N GLY A 380 0.58 14.32 4.69
CA GLY A 380 0.33 12.88 4.67
C GLY A 380 0.67 12.22 3.34
N ILE A 381 0.29 10.95 3.20
CA ILE A 381 0.54 10.14 2.00
C ILE A 381 -0.73 10.10 1.14
N TYR A 382 -0.59 10.42 -0.14
CA TYR A 382 -1.69 10.46 -1.11
C TYR A 382 -1.37 9.60 -2.32
N GLU A 383 -2.36 8.89 -2.86
CA GLU A 383 -2.22 8.24 -4.17
C GLU A 383 -2.16 9.33 -5.26
N LEU A 384 -1.29 9.22 -6.27
CA LEU A 384 -1.24 10.22 -7.35
C LEU A 384 -2.59 10.38 -8.07
N LYS A 385 -3.36 9.29 -8.18
CA LYS A 385 -4.72 9.30 -8.74
C LYS A 385 -5.68 10.22 -7.98
N TYR A 386 -5.41 10.49 -6.69
CA TYR A 386 -6.22 11.38 -5.84
C TYR A 386 -6.40 12.77 -6.45
N PHE A 387 -5.36 13.29 -7.13
CA PHE A 387 -5.34 14.63 -7.73
C PHE A 387 -6.11 14.73 -9.04
N PHE A 388 -6.54 13.60 -9.62
CA PHE A 388 -7.30 13.56 -10.85
C PHE A 388 -8.79 13.39 -10.54
N ASN A 389 -9.54 14.45 -10.77
CA ASN A 389 -10.93 14.57 -10.40
C ASN A 389 -11.71 15.22 -11.55
N GLU A 390 -12.91 14.71 -11.80
CA GLU A 390 -13.81 15.33 -12.77
C GLU A 390 -14.40 16.62 -12.18
N GLY A 391 -14.32 17.69 -12.97
CA GLY A 391 -14.95 18.97 -12.69
C GLY A 391 -16.38 19.02 -13.20
N MET A 392 -17.27 19.59 -12.41
CA MET A 392 -18.57 20.06 -12.89
C MET A 392 -18.56 21.59 -12.91
N LYS A 393 -19.11 22.17 -13.97
CA LYS A 393 -19.32 23.61 -14.03
C LYS A 393 -20.53 23.98 -13.18
N ASP A 394 -20.33 24.87 -12.22
CA ASP A 394 -21.44 25.49 -11.50
C ASP A 394 -22.20 26.46 -12.44
N ASN A 395 -23.42 26.85 -12.07
CA ASN A 395 -24.24 27.79 -12.84
C ASN A 395 -23.56 29.18 -13.03
N ASN A 396 -22.53 29.49 -12.22
CA ASN A 396 -21.70 30.68 -12.34
C ASN A 396 -20.48 30.51 -13.27
N GLY A 397 -20.29 29.34 -13.89
CA GLY A 397 -19.16 29.06 -14.78
C GLY A 397 -17.85 28.70 -14.08
N GLU A 398 -17.82 28.67 -12.75
CA GLU A 398 -16.68 28.17 -11.97
C GLU A 398 -16.64 26.63 -12.00
N GLU A 399 -15.46 26.07 -12.25
CA GLU A 399 -15.25 24.63 -12.26
C GLU A 399 -15.04 24.12 -10.83
N VAL A 400 -16.05 23.43 -10.31
CA VAL A 400 -16.04 22.87 -8.96
C VAL A 400 -15.82 21.36 -9.02
N SER A 401 -14.91 20.85 -8.19
CA SER A 401 -14.69 19.41 -8.10
C SER A 401 -15.90 18.69 -7.49
N THR A 402 -16.30 17.57 -8.10
CA THR A 402 -17.31 16.65 -7.56
C THR A 402 -17.03 16.18 -6.12
N ARG A 403 -15.76 16.20 -5.70
CA ARG A 403 -15.34 15.80 -4.35
C ARG A 403 -15.66 16.85 -3.29
N ILE A 404 -15.43 18.13 -3.59
CA ILE A 404 -15.81 19.25 -2.71
C ILE A 404 -17.33 19.22 -2.46
N ILE A 405 -18.11 18.88 -3.48
CA ILE A 405 -19.57 18.72 -3.37
C ILE A 405 -19.90 17.56 -2.42
N LYS A 406 -19.25 16.40 -2.55
CA LYS A 406 -19.46 15.26 -1.64
C LYS A 406 -19.08 15.57 -0.20
N ASP A 407 -17.98 16.28 0.03
CA ASP A 407 -17.54 16.64 1.37
C ASP A 407 -18.47 17.69 2.01
N LYS A 408 -18.94 18.69 1.24
CA LYS A 408 -19.99 19.62 1.69
C LYS A 408 -21.30 18.89 1.99
N LEU A 409 -21.71 17.93 1.16
CA LEU A 409 -22.91 17.12 1.43
C LEU A 409 -22.77 16.28 2.70
N LYS A 410 -21.60 15.68 2.93
CA LYS A 410 -21.31 14.98 4.19
C LYS A 410 -21.43 15.90 5.40
N GLN A 411 -20.93 17.13 5.31
CA GLN A 411 -21.04 18.12 6.38
C GLN A 411 -22.48 18.61 6.64
N ILE A 412 -23.36 18.56 5.63
CA ILE A 412 -24.77 18.94 5.77
C ILE A 412 -25.61 17.77 6.34
N ILE A 413 -25.21 16.53 6.03
CA ILE A 413 -25.93 15.32 6.47
C ILE A 413 -25.48 14.86 7.87
N ALA A 414 -24.20 15.06 8.22
CA ALA A 414 -23.67 14.82 9.56
C ALA A 414 -24.18 15.89 10.54
#